data_AF-E1THQ7-F1
#
_entry.id   AF-E1THQ7-F1
#
_cell.length_a   1.000
_cell.length_b   1.000
_cell.length_c   1.000
_cell.angle_alpha   90.00
_cell.angle_beta   90.00
_cell.angle_gamma   90.00
#
_symmetry.space_group_name_H-M   'P 1'
#
loop_
_entity.id
_entity.type
_entity.pdbx_description
1 polymer ?
#
loop_
_entity_poly.entity_id
_entity_poly.type
_entity_poly.pdbx_seq_one_letter_code
_entity_poly.pdbx_strand_id
1 'polypeptide(L)'
;MNWLAEFFAQRTSPLSLSLWAYPPLLVGPDGPVAAPLHASGYPGIALTFTAPEVVSVGKFRYELPAHYEAEPIASTQGALLSAESQRFFRNVSIYAPSRFNPDFLVTVNDVYSFVPAFSSDGSPGFSGTCAGPLDEPYHASQLKLPWTFHGFITI
;
A
#
# COMPACT_ATOMS: atom_id res chain seq x y z
N MET A 1 18.80 -1.12 -1.82
CA MET A 1 18.42 -2.05 -2.91
C MET A 1 16.92 -1.90 -3.12
N ASN A 2 16.43 -1.80 -4.36
CA ASN A 2 15.00 -1.68 -4.62
C ASN A 2 14.44 -3.05 -5.03
N TRP A 3 13.88 -3.77 -4.06
CA TRP A 3 13.34 -5.12 -4.26
C TRP A 3 12.18 -5.16 -5.26
N LEU A 4 11.38 -4.09 -5.35
CA LEU A 4 10.29 -4.05 -6.35
C LEU A 4 10.85 -4.11 -7.76
N ALA A 5 11.95 -3.42 -8.06
CA ALA A 5 12.55 -3.47 -9.40
C ALA A 5 12.88 -4.91 -9.82
N GLU A 6 13.36 -5.74 -8.89
CA GLU A 6 13.67 -7.15 -9.15
C GLU A 6 12.41 -8.00 -9.32
N PHE A 7 11.42 -7.85 -8.43
CA PHE A 7 10.17 -8.61 -8.51
C PHE A 7 9.39 -8.30 -9.79
N PHE A 8 9.31 -7.02 -10.18
CA PHE A 8 8.71 -6.61 -11.44
C PHE A 8 9.47 -7.14 -12.66
N ALA A 9 10.81 -7.14 -12.64
CA ALA A 9 11.62 -7.69 -13.73
C ALA A 9 11.42 -9.21 -13.88
N GLN A 10 11.27 -9.92 -12.77
CA GLN A 10 11.05 -11.38 -12.74
C GLN A 10 9.59 -11.77 -12.93
N ARG A 11 8.66 -10.82 -12.85
CA ARG A 11 7.20 -11.07 -12.87
C ARG A 11 6.79 -12.08 -11.79
N THR A 12 7.42 -12.01 -10.62
CA THR A 12 7.17 -12.91 -9.49
C THR A 12 5.70 -12.88 -9.12
N SER A 13 5.01 -14.02 -9.04
CA SER A 13 3.60 -14.09 -8.66
C SER A 13 3.26 -15.45 -8.04
N PRO A 14 2.55 -15.50 -6.89
CA PRO A 14 2.11 -14.37 -6.09
C PRO A 14 3.28 -13.70 -5.35
N LEU A 15 3.08 -12.44 -4.96
CA LEU A 15 3.95 -11.69 -4.08
C LEU A 15 3.22 -11.48 -2.76
N SER A 16 3.87 -11.77 -1.65
CA SER A 16 3.26 -11.66 -0.32
C SER A 16 3.63 -10.32 0.33
N LEU A 17 2.63 -9.55 0.73
CA LEU A 17 2.79 -8.23 1.34
C LEU A 17 2.31 -8.21 2.79
N SER A 18 3.23 -8.03 3.75
CA SER A 18 2.87 -7.61 5.10
C SER A 18 2.88 -6.09 5.18
N LEU A 19 1.87 -5.49 5.80
CA LEU A 19 1.68 -4.04 5.81
C LEU A 19 1.06 -3.56 7.13
N TRP A 20 1.60 -2.49 7.68
CA TRP A 20 1.13 -1.81 8.89
C TRP A 20 0.85 -0.35 8.53
N ALA A 21 -0.38 0.09 8.76
CA ALA A 21 -0.82 1.46 8.51
C ALA A 21 -1.11 2.16 9.84
N TYR A 22 -0.28 3.15 10.15
CA TYR A 22 -0.34 3.96 11.36
C TYR A 22 -1.12 5.25 11.06
N PRO A 23 -2.34 5.39 11.62
CA PRO A 23 -3.08 6.65 11.52
C PRO A 23 -2.34 7.80 12.24
N PRO A 24 -2.60 9.06 11.82
CA PRO A 24 -2.20 10.24 12.56
C PRO A 24 -2.66 10.20 14.02
N LEU A 25 -1.87 10.80 14.90
CA LEU A 25 -2.19 10.91 16.33
C LEU A 25 -3.50 11.69 16.55
N LEU A 26 -4.24 11.28 17.57
CA LEU A 26 -5.40 11.99 18.08
C LEU A 26 -4.98 12.91 19.23
N VAL A 27 -5.72 13.98 19.46
CA VAL A 27 -5.61 14.88 20.62
C VAL A 27 -6.64 14.41 21.63
N GLY A 28 -6.17 13.71 22.66
CA GLY A 28 -6.95 13.36 23.83
C GLY A 28 -6.93 14.47 24.88
N PRO A 29 -7.71 14.34 25.96
CA PRO A 29 -7.77 15.31 27.05
C PRO A 29 -6.40 15.49 27.74
N ASP A 30 -5.58 14.43 27.81
CA ASP A 30 -4.28 14.43 28.48
C ASP A 30 -3.08 14.58 27.51
N GLY A 31 -3.34 14.83 26.23
CA GLY A 31 -2.32 14.96 25.19
C GLY A 31 -2.49 14.00 24.01
N PRO A 32 -1.45 13.79 23.20
CA PRO A 32 -1.53 12.98 21.99
C PRO A 32 -1.72 11.49 22.32
N VAL A 33 -2.67 10.86 21.63
CA VAL A 33 -3.04 9.44 21.77
C VAL A 33 -2.90 8.76 20.41
N ALA A 34 -2.31 7.56 20.39
CA ALA A 34 -2.23 6.75 19.18
C ALA A 34 -3.61 6.21 18.79
N ALA A 35 -4.03 6.44 17.55
CA ALA A 35 -5.19 5.77 16.99
C ALA A 35 -4.87 4.28 16.71
N PRO A 36 -5.90 3.41 16.65
CA PRO A 36 -5.70 1.98 16.39
C PRO A 36 -4.94 1.72 15.08
N LEU A 37 -3.93 0.86 15.16
CA LEU A 37 -3.12 0.42 14.02
C LEU A 37 -3.90 -0.58 13.15
N HIS A 38 -3.81 -0.45 11.84
CA HIS A 38 -4.26 -1.49 10.90
C HIS A 38 -3.06 -2.32 10.47
N ALA A 39 -3.14 -3.64 10.63
CA ALA A 39 -2.01 -4.53 10.41
C ALA A 39 -2.39 -5.76 9.61
N SER A 40 -1.55 -6.10 8.63
CA SER A 40 -1.48 -7.36 7.91
C SER A 40 -0.16 -8.04 8.19
N GLY A 41 -0.16 -8.95 9.17
CA GLY A 41 1.01 -9.76 9.51
C GLY A 41 1.22 -10.93 8.55
N TYR A 42 2.39 -11.58 8.66
CA TYR A 42 2.75 -12.77 7.89
C TYR A 42 1.66 -13.87 7.97
N PRO A 43 1.29 -14.54 6.86
CA PRO A 43 1.91 -14.51 5.52
C PRO A 43 1.60 -13.26 4.67
N GLY A 44 0.75 -12.35 5.14
CA GLY A 44 0.44 -11.10 4.45
C GLY A 44 -0.68 -11.23 3.41
N ILE A 45 -0.86 -10.16 2.63
CA ILE A 45 -1.78 -10.05 1.51
C ILE A 45 -1.09 -10.62 0.28
N ALA A 46 -1.72 -11.59 -0.38
CA ALA A 46 -1.22 -12.12 -1.66
C ALA A 46 -1.56 -11.13 -2.78
N LEU A 47 -0.54 -10.78 -3.57
CA LEU A 47 -0.65 -9.90 -4.71
C LEU A 47 -0.34 -10.64 -6.01
N THR A 48 -1.19 -10.46 -7.02
CA THR A 48 -1.04 -11.04 -8.34
C THR A 48 -0.39 -10.03 -9.28
N PHE A 49 0.55 -10.50 -10.12
CA PHE A 49 1.18 -9.65 -11.13
C PHE A 49 0.28 -9.45 -12.36
N THR A 50 0.11 -8.19 -12.76
CA THR A 50 -0.51 -7.76 -14.01
C THR A 50 0.52 -7.04 -14.89
N ALA A 51 0.66 -7.51 -16.12
CA ALA A 51 1.60 -6.96 -17.11
C ALA A 51 1.13 -5.56 -17.59
N PRO A 52 2.03 -4.71 -18.12
CA PRO A 52 1.64 -3.39 -18.62
C PRO A 52 0.70 -3.54 -19.82
N GLU A 53 -0.30 -2.66 -19.90
CA GLU A 53 -1.33 -2.70 -20.94
C GLU A 53 -1.40 -1.38 -21.70
N VAL A 54 -1.68 -1.45 -22.99
CA VAL A 54 -1.96 -0.27 -23.80
C VAL A 54 -3.48 -0.16 -24.02
N VAL A 55 -4.09 0.83 -23.39
CA VAL A 55 -5.52 1.11 -23.52
C VAL A 55 -5.74 2.25 -24.52
N SER A 56 -6.69 2.06 -25.44
CA SER A 56 -7.07 3.09 -26.42
C SER A 56 -8.48 3.60 -26.13
N VAL A 57 -8.62 4.90 -25.90
CA VAL A 57 -9.91 5.57 -25.66
C VAL A 57 -10.09 6.68 -26.69
N GLY A 58 -10.96 6.44 -27.68
CA GLY A 58 -11.15 7.34 -28.81
C GLY A 58 -9.87 7.51 -29.62
N LYS A 59 -9.27 8.71 -29.59
CA LYS A 59 -8.01 9.02 -30.27
C LYS A 59 -6.78 8.91 -29.35
N PHE A 60 -6.99 8.66 -28.06
CA PHE A 60 -5.92 8.66 -27.07
C PHE A 60 -5.41 7.24 -26.82
N ARG A 61 -4.10 7.11 -26.69
CA ARG A 61 -3.40 5.88 -26.34
C ARG A 61 -2.70 6.07 -24.99
N TYR A 62 -3.11 5.26 -24.02
CA TYR A 62 -2.57 5.26 -22.66
C TYR A 62 -1.81 3.97 -22.42
N GLU A 63 -0.64 4.08 -21.80
CA GLU A 63 0.11 2.95 -21.30
C GLU A 63 -0.15 2.87 -19.79
N LEU A 64 -0.81 1.80 -19.37
CA LEU A 64 -1.01 1.45 -17.98
C LEU A 64 0.23 0.70 -17.49
N PRO A 65 0.84 1.12 -16.36
CA PRO A 65 2.01 0.44 -15.84
C PRO A 65 1.67 -0.98 -15.39
N ALA A 66 2.69 -1.84 -15.42
CA ALA A 66 2.64 -3.11 -14.74
C ALA A 66 2.33 -2.87 -13.25
N HIS A 67 1.56 -3.76 -12.64
CA HIS A 67 1.21 -3.62 -11.24
C HIS A 67 0.96 -4.96 -10.58
N TYR A 68 1.10 -4.95 -9.27
CA TYR A 68 0.63 -5.98 -8.37
C TYR A 68 -0.70 -5.55 -7.79
N GLU A 69 -1.67 -6.44 -7.70
CA GLU A 69 -2.98 -6.16 -7.09
C GLU A 69 -3.39 -7.27 -6.14
N ALA A 70 -3.95 -6.89 -5.01
CA ALA A 70 -4.55 -7.83 -4.07
C ALA A 70 -5.85 -8.38 -4.65
N GLU A 71 -6.00 -9.70 -4.61
CA GLU A 71 -7.33 -10.30 -4.75
C GLU A 71 -8.23 -9.79 -3.61
N PRO A 72 -9.55 -9.64 -3.82
CA PRO A 72 -10.46 -9.15 -2.80
C PRO A 72 -10.25 -9.89 -1.46
N ILE A 73 -9.97 -9.13 -0.40
CA ILE A 73 -9.47 -9.69 0.89
C ILE A 73 -10.50 -10.60 1.59
N ALA A 74 -11.74 -10.65 1.10
CA ALA A 74 -12.75 -11.64 1.47
C ALA A 74 -12.37 -13.09 1.13
N SER A 75 -11.41 -13.31 0.23
CA SER A 75 -10.96 -14.65 -0.22
C SER A 75 -9.54 -15.04 0.19
N THR A 76 -8.80 -14.19 0.90
CA THR A 76 -7.41 -14.51 1.32
C THR A 76 -7.41 -15.49 2.49
N GLN A 77 -7.45 -16.79 2.19
CA GLN A 77 -7.19 -17.83 3.18
C GLN A 77 -5.76 -17.70 3.68
N GLY A 78 -5.56 -17.30 4.94
CA GLY A 78 -4.25 -17.34 5.61
C GLY A 78 -3.75 -16.01 6.18
N ALA A 79 -4.30 -14.86 5.78
CA ALA A 79 -3.91 -13.57 6.37
C ALA A 79 -4.50 -13.44 7.79
N LEU A 80 -3.64 -13.32 8.81
CA LEU A 80 -4.04 -13.07 10.20
C LEU A 80 -4.43 -11.60 10.39
N LEU A 81 -5.56 -11.21 9.79
CA LEU A 81 -6.10 -9.85 9.89
C LEU A 81 -7.15 -9.78 11.00
N SER A 82 -7.12 -8.73 11.81
CA SER A 82 -8.29 -8.37 12.63
C SER A 82 -9.45 -7.96 11.72
N ALA A 83 -10.70 -8.10 12.19
CA ALA A 83 -11.88 -7.69 11.42
C ALA A 83 -11.82 -6.22 10.99
N GLU A 84 -11.21 -5.35 11.81
CA GLU A 84 -10.97 -3.95 11.48
C GLU A 84 -9.92 -3.79 10.37
N SER A 85 -8.82 -4.55 10.43
CA SER A 85 -7.78 -4.52 9.39
C SER A 85 -8.27 -5.09 8.07
N GLN A 86 -9.16 -6.09 8.07
CA GLN A 86 -9.83 -6.59 6.85
C GLN A 86 -10.73 -5.52 6.22
N ARG A 87 -11.39 -4.68 7.03
CA ARG A 87 -12.20 -3.56 6.53
C ARG A 87 -11.34 -2.41 6.03
N PHE A 88 -10.17 -2.22 6.62
CA PHE A 88 -9.22 -1.20 6.22
C PHE A 88 -8.51 -1.56 4.92
N PHE A 89 -7.85 -2.71 4.82
CA PHE A 89 -7.22 -3.16 3.58
C PHE A 89 -8.27 -3.83 2.70
N ARG A 90 -8.93 -3.08 1.81
CA ARG A 90 -9.90 -3.65 0.85
C ARG A 90 -9.28 -3.87 -0.52
N ASN A 91 -8.52 -2.88 -0.97
CA ASN A 91 -7.70 -2.95 -2.16
C ASN A 91 -6.28 -2.53 -1.80
N VAL A 92 -5.28 -3.26 -2.26
CA VAL A 92 -3.87 -2.89 -2.14
C VAL A 92 -3.20 -3.18 -3.47
N SER A 93 -2.56 -2.18 -4.04
CA SER A 93 -1.87 -2.33 -5.32
C SER A 93 -0.49 -1.68 -5.26
N ILE A 94 0.46 -2.27 -5.98
CA ILE A 94 1.81 -1.72 -6.15
C ILE A 94 2.01 -1.49 -7.64
N TYR A 95 2.21 -0.25 -8.08
CA TYR A 95 2.45 0.11 -9.47
C TYR A 95 3.93 0.30 -9.75
N ALA A 96 4.37 -0.18 -10.91
CA ALA A 96 5.69 0.13 -11.44
C ALA A 96 5.76 1.61 -11.90
N PRO A 97 6.97 2.19 -11.99
CA PRO A 97 7.19 3.47 -12.63
C PRO A 97 6.53 3.57 -14.01
N SER A 98 5.99 4.75 -14.30
CA SER A 98 5.33 5.09 -15.54
C SER A 98 5.76 6.49 -16.00
N ARG A 99 5.32 6.87 -17.20
CA ARG A 99 5.52 8.24 -17.71
C ARG A 99 4.87 9.34 -16.85
N PHE A 100 3.88 8.98 -16.03
CA PHE A 100 3.15 9.93 -15.18
C PHE A 100 3.64 9.94 -13.73
N ASN A 101 4.23 8.83 -13.28
CA ASN A 101 4.84 8.71 -11.96
C ASN A 101 6.16 7.94 -12.10
N PRO A 102 7.32 8.60 -11.96
CA PRO A 102 8.63 7.96 -12.15
C PRO A 102 9.00 6.98 -11.02
N ASP A 103 8.24 6.95 -9.94
CA ASP A 103 8.49 6.12 -8.77
C ASP A 103 7.53 4.93 -8.69
N PHE A 104 7.94 3.89 -7.95
CA PHE A 104 7.00 2.85 -7.52
C PHE A 104 5.94 3.48 -6.62
N LEU A 105 4.69 3.06 -6.78
CA LEU A 105 3.58 3.60 -5.99
C LEU A 105 2.83 2.47 -5.31
N VAL A 106 2.74 2.53 -3.99
CA VAL A 106 1.80 1.68 -3.23
C VAL A 106 0.52 2.45 -3.03
N THR A 107 -0.60 1.81 -3.29
CA THR A 107 -1.94 2.35 -3.07
C THR A 107 -2.71 1.44 -2.11
N VAL A 108 -3.49 2.05 -1.21
CA VAL A 108 -4.42 1.34 -0.34
C VAL A 108 -5.79 1.97 -0.50
N ASN A 109 -6.76 1.14 -0.86
CA ASN A 109 -8.15 1.50 -1.17
C ASN A 109 -8.31 2.56 -2.26
N ASP A 110 -7.29 2.78 -3.10
CA ASP A 110 -7.24 3.89 -4.06
C ASP A 110 -7.33 5.29 -3.43
N VAL A 111 -7.11 5.39 -2.10
CA VAL A 111 -7.20 6.65 -1.35
C VAL A 111 -5.88 7.03 -0.70
N TYR A 112 -5.16 6.05 -0.16
CA TYR A 112 -3.81 6.25 0.35
C TYR A 112 -2.83 5.93 -0.77
N SER A 113 -1.84 6.78 -0.99
CA SER A 113 -0.84 6.60 -2.05
C SER A 113 0.51 7.10 -1.57
N PHE A 114 1.51 6.24 -1.59
CA PHE A 114 2.86 6.57 -1.12
C PHE A 114 3.94 5.86 -1.93
N VAL A 115 5.12 6.47 -1.99
CA VAL A 115 6.32 5.87 -2.58
C VAL A 115 7.04 5.06 -1.49
N PRO A 116 7.29 3.75 -1.68
CA PRO A 116 7.96 2.93 -0.68
C PRO A 116 9.46 3.21 -0.66
N ALA A 117 9.98 3.59 0.50
CA ALA A 117 11.40 3.73 0.78
C ALA A 117 11.93 2.42 1.41
N PHE A 118 12.68 1.65 0.63
CA PHE A 118 13.27 0.39 1.11
C PHE A 118 14.41 0.61 2.10
N SER A 119 14.52 -0.28 3.07
CA SER A 119 15.59 -0.29 4.06
C SER A 119 16.96 -0.38 3.41
N SER A 120 17.93 0.35 3.98
CA SER A 120 19.32 0.34 3.53
C SER A 120 20.08 -0.93 3.93
N ASP A 121 19.54 -1.72 4.85
CA ASP A 121 20.14 -2.98 5.32
C ASP A 121 20.01 -4.14 4.32
N GLY A 122 19.34 -3.91 3.19
CA GLY A 122 19.13 -4.91 2.15
C GLY A 122 17.93 -5.83 2.40
N SER A 123 17.21 -5.69 3.51
CA SER A 123 15.95 -6.41 3.72
C SER A 123 14.85 -5.89 2.77
N PRO A 124 13.84 -6.72 2.43
CA PRO A 124 12.68 -6.28 1.64
C PRO A 124 11.64 -5.53 2.49
N GLY A 125 12.09 -4.91 3.59
CA GLY A 125 11.31 -4.00 4.40
C GLY A 125 11.32 -2.59 3.81
N PHE A 126 10.19 -1.90 3.90
CA PHE A 126 10.05 -0.52 3.44
C PHE A 126 9.19 0.30 4.39
N SER A 127 9.32 1.62 4.28
CA SER A 127 8.41 2.59 4.90
C SER A 127 7.86 3.57 3.86
N GLY A 128 6.78 4.27 4.20
CA GLY A 128 6.20 5.30 3.36
C GLY A 128 5.28 6.19 4.16
N THR A 129 5.00 7.38 3.63
CA THR A 129 4.05 8.31 4.24
C THR A 129 3.18 8.94 3.17
N CYS A 130 1.94 9.29 3.53
CA CYS A 130 1.08 10.09 2.67
C CYS A 130 0.16 10.99 3.49
N ALA A 131 -0.37 12.03 2.87
CA ALA A 131 -1.51 12.73 3.43
C ALA A 131 -2.72 11.77 3.47
N GLY A 132 -3.60 11.94 4.46
CA GLY A 132 -4.89 11.25 4.46
C GLY A 132 -5.82 11.76 3.35
N PRO A 133 -6.94 11.06 3.09
CA PRO A 133 -7.97 11.53 2.18
C PRO A 133 -8.41 12.95 2.55
N LEU A 134 -8.58 13.81 1.55
CA LEU A 134 -9.08 15.19 1.75
C LEU A 134 -10.48 15.21 2.40
N ASP A 135 -11.28 14.16 2.14
CA ASP A 135 -12.66 14.02 2.59
C ASP A 135 -12.82 13.02 3.74
N GLU A 136 -11.73 12.51 4.32
CA GLU A 136 -11.87 11.80 5.59
C GLU A 136 -12.35 12.83 6.61
N PRO A 137 -13.44 12.57 7.34
CA PRO A 137 -13.76 13.40 8.48
C PRO A 137 -12.59 13.22 9.44
N TYR A 138 -11.64 14.17 9.42
CA TYR A 138 -10.72 14.36 10.52
C TYR A 138 -11.59 14.32 11.75
N HIS A 139 -11.44 13.28 12.57
CA HIS A 139 -12.01 13.35 13.90
C HIS A 139 -11.59 14.72 14.45
N ALA A 140 -12.49 15.48 15.07
CA ALA A 140 -12.15 16.85 15.48
C ALA A 140 -10.89 16.91 16.38
N SER A 141 -10.51 15.77 16.96
CA SER A 141 -9.29 15.53 17.70
C SER A 141 -8.06 15.12 16.87
N GLN A 142 -8.15 14.74 15.60
CA GLN A 142 -7.01 14.22 14.84
C GLN A 142 -6.03 15.32 14.43
N LEU A 143 -4.74 15.10 14.72
CA LEU A 143 -3.68 15.99 14.28
C LEU A 143 -3.49 15.91 12.76
N LYS A 144 -3.15 17.04 12.14
CA LYS A 144 -2.82 17.14 10.71
C LYS A 144 -1.41 16.60 10.43
N LEU A 145 -1.18 15.34 10.76
CA LEU A 145 0.05 14.60 10.46
C LEU A 145 -0.22 13.63 9.29
N PRO A 146 0.82 13.23 8.54
CA PRO A 146 0.66 12.19 7.53
C PRO A 146 0.37 10.83 8.17
N TRP A 147 -0.27 9.97 7.39
CA TRP A 147 -0.28 8.54 7.66
C TRP A 147 1.12 7.97 7.43
N THR A 148 1.49 6.98 8.24
CA THR A 148 2.76 6.26 8.10
C THR A 148 2.47 4.80 7.78
N PHE A 149 3.23 4.22 6.87
CA PHE A 149 3.12 2.83 6.45
C PHE A 149 4.47 2.16 6.62
N HIS A 150 4.47 0.96 7.20
CA HIS A 150 5.61 0.06 7.18
C HIS A 150 5.20 -1.23 6.50
N GLY A 151 6.04 -1.80 5.65
CA GLY A 151 5.72 -3.04 4.98
C GLY A 151 6.93 -3.92 4.75
N PHE A 152 6.65 -5.15 4.38
CA PHE A 152 7.65 -6.17 4.09
C PHE A 152 7.13 -7.06 2.96
N ILE A 153 8.00 -7.32 1.98
CA ILE A 153 7.65 -8.09 0.78
C ILE A 153 8.39 -9.43 0.77
N THR A 154 7.66 -10.51 0.47
CA THR A 154 8.22 -11.86 0.29
C THR A 154 7.63 -12.57 -0.91
N ILE A 155 8.19 -13.73 -1.22
CA ILE A 155 7.67 -14.71 -2.20
C ILE A 155 6.97 -15.82 -1.43
#